data_AF-A0A1J1IZ95-F1
#
_entry.id   AF-A0A1J1IZ95-F1
#
_cell.length_a   1.000
_cell.length_b   1.000
_cell.length_c   1.000
_cell.angle_alpha   90.00
_cell.angle_beta   90.00
_cell.angle_gamma   90.00
#
_symmetry.space_group_name_H-M   'P 1'
#
loop_
_entity.id
_entity.type
_entity.pdbx_description
1 polymer ?
#
loop_
_entity_poly.entity_id
_entity_poly.type
_entity_poly.pdbx_seq_one_letter_code
_entity_poly.pdbx_strand_id
1 'polypeptide(L)'
;MERSSIDVKSCLLRMICEAQNFLLPPGYSMFQDMLRIVFTVPIRDDLKDDYSNAMREAKDQDCFKVYSERCPISILAFLLYSKH
;
A
#
# COMPACT_ATOMS: atom_id res chain seq x y z
N MET A 1 27.77 6.08 -3.41
CA MET A 1 26.63 6.32 -2.51
C MET A 1 25.51 6.89 -3.36
N GLU A 2 24.70 6.03 -4.00
CA GLU A 2 23.56 6.51 -4.77
C GLU A 2 22.53 7.07 -3.79
N ARG A 3 22.35 8.39 -3.78
CA ARG A 3 21.19 9.01 -3.14
C ARG A 3 20.01 8.70 -4.05
N SER A 4 19.40 7.52 -3.89
CA SER A 4 18.04 7.31 -4.38
C SER A 4 17.20 8.40 -3.73
N SER A 5 16.73 9.36 -4.52
CA SER A 5 15.88 10.45 -4.04
C SER A 5 14.55 9.81 -3.64
N ILE A 6 14.39 9.55 -2.34
CA ILE A 6 13.16 8.97 -1.79
C ILE A 6 12.02 9.93 -2.09
N ASP A 7 11.15 9.52 -3.01
CA ASP A 7 9.93 10.25 -3.31
C ASP A 7 8.85 9.79 -2.33
N VAL A 8 8.50 10.69 -1.40
CA VAL A 8 7.53 10.40 -0.32
C VAL A 8 6.20 9.93 -0.89
N LYS A 9 5.76 10.52 -2.02
CA LYS A 9 4.53 10.12 -2.70
C LYS A 9 4.62 8.67 -3.21
N SER A 10 5.71 8.31 -3.88
CA SER A 10 5.96 6.94 -4.35
C SER A 10 6.02 5.93 -3.19
N CYS A 11 6.62 6.31 -2.06
CA CYS A 11 6.61 5.46 -0.87
C CYS A 11 5.22 5.27 -0.26
N LEU A 12 4.40 6.32 -0.24
CA LEU A 12 3.02 6.25 0.22
C LEU A 12 2.17 5.35 -0.70
N LEU A 13 2.32 5.49 -2.02
CA LEU A 13 1.65 4.64 -3.01
C LEU A 13 2.10 3.17 -2.89
N ARG A 14 3.41 2.93 -2.67
CA ARG A 14 3.94 1.60 -2.40
C ARG A 14 3.34 0.99 -1.14
N MET A 15 3.26 1.76 -0.04
CA MET A 15 2.65 1.31 1.21
C MET A 15 1.18 0.93 1.03
N ILE A 16 0.41 1.74 0.28
CA ILE A 16 -1.01 1.47 -0.02
C ILE A 16 -1.14 0.18 -0.83
N CYS A 17 -0.32 0.01 -1.87
CA CYS A 17 -0.30 -1.19 -2.71
C CYS A 17 0.06 -2.44 -1.87
N GLU A 18 1.12 -2.37 -1.06
CA GLU A 18 1.55 -3.46 -0.18
C GLU A 18 0.48 -3.81 0.87
N ALA A 19 -0.20 -2.80 1.43
CA ALA A 19 -1.24 -3.00 2.43
C ALA A 19 -2.43 -3.77 1.85
N GLN A 20 -2.85 -3.45 0.63
CA GLN A 20 -3.94 -4.17 -0.05
C GLN A 20 -3.58 -5.63 -0.34
N ASN A 21 -2.31 -5.92 -0.66
CA ASN A 21 -1.84 -7.30 -0.84
C ASN A 21 -1.66 -8.06 0.49
N PHE A 22 -1.33 -7.36 1.57
CA PHE A 22 -1.19 -7.94 2.90
C PHE A 22 -2.53 -8.16 3.61
N LEU A 23 -3.51 -7.29 3.34
CA LEU A 23 -4.90 -7.48 3.75
C LEU A 23 -5.48 -8.65 2.95
N LEU A 24 -5.38 -9.84 3.53
CA LEU A 24 -5.88 -11.11 3.02
C LEU A 24 -7.22 -10.98 2.27
N PRO A 25 -7.43 -11.79 1.21
CA PRO A 25 -8.71 -11.83 0.50
C PRO A 25 -9.88 -12.04 1.47
N PRO A 26 -11.09 -11.56 1.13
CA PRO A 26 -12.24 -11.55 2.03
C PRO A 26 -12.47 -12.93 2.68
N GLY A 27 -12.60 -12.96 4.02
CA GLY A 27 -12.98 -14.16 4.77
C GLY A 27 -12.05 -14.62 5.91
N TYR A 28 -11.02 -13.85 6.30
CA TYR A 28 -10.02 -14.32 7.28
C TYR A 28 -10.23 -13.87 8.75
N SER A 29 -10.74 -12.66 9.04
CA SER A 29 -10.97 -12.21 10.44
C SER A 29 -11.81 -10.90 10.58
N MET A 30 -12.61 -10.80 11.64
CA MET A 30 -13.41 -9.61 11.99
C MET A 30 -12.56 -8.37 12.27
N PHE A 31 -11.40 -8.52 12.91
CA PHE A 31 -10.48 -7.39 13.13
C PHE A 31 -10.00 -6.80 11.81
N GLN A 32 -9.81 -7.66 10.82
CA GLN A 32 -9.38 -7.28 9.48
C GLN A 32 -10.51 -6.57 8.71
N ASP A 33 -11.75 -7.01 8.88
CA ASP A 33 -12.93 -6.30 8.37
C ASP A 33 -13.10 -4.92 9.02
N MET A 34 -12.81 -4.78 10.32
CA MET A 34 -12.81 -3.48 11.00
C MET A 34 -11.72 -2.55 10.47
N LEU A 35 -10.48 -3.04 10.32
CA LEU A 35 -9.41 -2.25 9.73
C LEU A 35 -9.73 -1.86 8.30
N ARG A 36 -10.36 -2.75 7.52
CA ARG A 36 -10.87 -2.41 6.20
C ARG A 36 -11.90 -1.28 6.30
N ILE A 37 -12.87 -1.31 7.20
CA ILE A 37 -13.85 -0.22 7.30
C ILE A 37 -13.20 1.11 7.71
N VAL A 38 -12.21 1.07 8.62
CA VAL A 38 -11.52 2.27 9.13
C VAL A 38 -10.53 2.85 8.11
N PHE A 39 -9.82 2.00 7.37
CA PHE A 39 -8.79 2.39 6.40
C PHE A 39 -9.27 2.42 4.95
N THR A 40 -10.44 1.84 4.64
CA THR A 40 -11.12 2.07 3.36
C THR A 40 -11.78 3.43 3.46
N VAL A 41 -10.98 4.46 3.18
CA VAL A 41 -11.50 5.65 2.52
C VAL A 41 -12.36 5.13 1.37
N PRO A 42 -13.67 5.44 1.29
CA PRO A 42 -14.50 4.91 0.22
C PRO A 42 -13.83 5.26 -1.09
N ILE A 43 -13.47 4.24 -1.88
CA ILE A 43 -13.01 4.43 -3.25
C ILE A 43 -14.22 5.00 -3.97
N ARG A 44 -14.27 6.32 -3.97
CA ARG A 44 -15.17 7.10 -4.78
C ARG A 44 -14.85 6.70 -6.21
N ASP A 45 -15.77 6.01 -6.87
CA ASP A 45 -15.54 5.54 -8.24
C ASP A 45 -15.34 6.72 -9.22
N ASP A 46 -15.79 7.91 -8.81
CA ASP A 46 -15.52 9.19 -9.44
C ASP A 46 -14.10 9.74 -9.22
N LEU A 47 -13.34 9.19 -8.28
CA LEU A 47 -12.01 9.65 -7.91
C LEU A 47 -10.91 8.83 -8.61
N LYS A 48 -10.44 9.34 -9.74
CA LYS A 48 -9.33 8.79 -10.53
C LYS A 48 -8.03 9.54 -10.20
N ASP A 49 -7.48 9.29 -9.02
CA ASP A 49 -6.16 9.79 -8.64
C ASP A 49 -5.15 8.64 -8.48
N ASP A 50 -3.87 9.01 -8.36
CA ASP A 50 -2.77 8.05 -8.26
C ASP A 50 -2.92 7.08 -7.06
N TYR A 51 -3.61 7.49 -6.00
CA TYR A 51 -3.84 6.67 -4.80
C TYR A 51 -4.94 5.64 -5.05
N SER A 52 -6.06 6.06 -5.67
CA SER A 52 -7.13 5.17 -6.10
C SER A 52 -6.66 4.16 -7.14
N ASN A 53 -5.75 4.56 -8.03
CA ASN A 53 -5.14 3.64 -9.01
C ASN A 53 -4.23 2.62 -8.31
N ALA A 54 -3.36 3.05 -7.40
CA ALA A 54 -2.52 2.14 -6.61
C ALA A 54 -3.36 1.13 -5.81
N MET A 55 -4.52 1.53 -5.27
CA MET A 55 -5.46 0.63 -4.60
C MET A 55 -6.10 -0.40 -5.53
N ARG A 56 -6.42 -0.03 -6.78
CA ARG A 56 -7.06 -0.91 -7.76
C ARG A 56 -6.06 -1.90 -8.37
N GLU A 57 -4.87 -1.41 -8.70
CA GLU A 57 -3.85 -2.20 -9.38
C GLU A 57 -3.11 -3.15 -8.43
N ALA A 58 -3.13 -2.91 -7.11
CA ALA A 58 -2.48 -3.76 -6.11
C ALA A 58 -2.80 -5.25 -6.27
N LYS A 59 -4.02 -5.58 -6.68
CA LYS A 59 -4.50 -6.97 -6.83
C LYS A 59 -3.77 -7.77 -7.92
N ASP A 60 -3.25 -7.09 -8.94
CA ASP A 60 -2.71 -7.73 -10.15
C ASP A 60 -1.22 -7.42 -10.38
N GLN A 61 -0.55 -6.67 -9.49
CA GLN A 61 0.83 -6.24 -9.68
C GLN A 61 1.74 -6.38 -8.45
N ASP A 62 3.03 -6.62 -8.73
CA ASP A 62 4.09 -6.63 -7.73
C ASP A 62 4.48 -5.19 -7.36
N CYS A 63 3.98 -4.73 -6.21
CA CYS A 63 4.19 -3.38 -5.68
C CYS A 63 5.68 -3.01 -5.55
N PHE A 64 6.57 -3.98 -5.30
CA PHE A 64 8.00 -3.70 -5.22
C PHE A 64 8.56 -3.29 -6.58
N LYS A 65 8.20 -4.03 -7.64
CA LYS A 65 8.69 -3.74 -9.01
C LYS A 65 8.23 -2.36 -9.49
N VAL A 66 7.00 -1.97 -9.16
CA VAL A 66 6.41 -0.70 -9.62
C VAL A 66 7.05 0.51 -8.95
N TYR A 67 7.36 0.43 -7.65
CA TYR A 67 7.78 1.60 -6.87
C TYR A 67 9.25 1.59 -6.41
N SER A 68 9.99 0.49 -6.57
CA SER A 68 11.37 0.33 -6.03
C SER A 68 12.37 1.37 -6.53
N GLU A 69 12.23 1.87 -7.77
CA GLU A 69 13.12 2.89 -8.33
C GLU A 69 13.10 4.21 -7.53
N ARG A 70 11.94 4.59 -6.99
CA ARG A 70 11.74 5.85 -6.25
C ARG A 70 11.53 5.65 -4.75
N CYS A 71 11.16 4.43 -4.36
CA CYS A 71 11.02 4.02 -2.97
C CYS A 71 11.49 2.57 -2.80
N PRO A 72 12.77 2.33 -2.51
CA PRO A 72 13.31 0.98 -2.34
C PRO A 72 12.94 0.35 -0.99
N ILE A 73 12.50 1.13 -0.02
CA ILE A 73 12.10 0.67 1.33
C ILE A 73 10.60 0.34 1.42
N SER A 74 10.23 -0.70 2.18
CA SER A 74 8.83 -0.96 2.57
C SER A 74 8.57 -0.32 3.93
N ILE A 75 7.88 0.83 3.92
CA ILE A 75 7.47 1.49 5.17
C ILE A 75 6.44 0.62 5.90
N LEU A 76 5.55 -0.08 5.16
CA LEU A 76 4.59 -0.99 5.77
C LEU A 76 5.27 -2.11 6.55
N ALA A 77 6.28 -2.76 5.97
CA ALA A 77 7.05 -3.78 6.66
C ALA A 77 7.73 -3.21 7.90
N PHE A 78 8.35 -2.04 7.78
CA PHE A 78 8.95 -1.37 8.94
C PHE A 78 7.93 -1.16 10.07
N LEU A 79 6.74 -0.65 9.78
CA LEU A 79 5.69 -0.44 10.78
C LEU A 79 5.18 -1.75 11.41
N LEU A 80 5.01 -2.81 10.62
CA LEU A 80 4.54 -4.11 11.10
C LEU A 80 5.60 -4.84 11.94
N TYR A 81 6.87 -4.71 11.58
CA TYR A 81 7.99 -5.35 12.29
C TYR A 81 8.61 -4.46 13.38
N SER A 82 8.18 -3.21 13.52
CA SER A 82 8.61 -2.29 14.59
C SER A 82 8.12 -2.70 15.98
N LYS A 83 7.52 -3.88 16.15
CA LYS A 83 7.27 -4.48 17.46
C LYS A 83 8.56 -5.10 18.02
N HIS A 84 9.47 -4.25 18.47
CA HIS A 84 10.50 -4.54 19.45
C HIS A 84 10.84 -3.30 20.27
#